data_AF-W1WLX0-F1
#
_entry.id   AF-W1WLX0-F1
#
_cell.length_a   1.000
_cell.length_b   1.000
_cell.length_c   1.000
_cell.angle_alpha   90.00
_cell.angle_beta   90.00
_cell.angle_gamma   90.00
#
_symmetry.space_group_name_H-M   'P 1'
#
loop_
_entity.id
_entity.type
_entity.pdbx_description
1 polymer ?
#
loop_
_entity_poly.entity_id
_entity_poly.type
_entity_poly.pdbx_seq_one_letter_code
_entity_poly.pdbx_strand_id
1 'polypeptide(L)'
;MTELLPSKSDICSNAEDSSTDMLLVGFESYMVNEQGLSQGTIRGRMFMIHRYLKACAENAIIDVFSSYAAEEFLKFLRLKKRYSRRSLQYVTYCLRAFFRYGASCGRCNKLLVDCLRSTRVYSLASVPTGPNWSDVRRLISE
;
A
#
# COMPACT_ATOMS: atom_id res chain seq x y z
N MET A 1 48.38 7.13 6.19
CA MET A 1 47.46 8.11 5.60
C MET A 1 46.99 7.56 4.26
N THR A 2 46.00 6.67 4.28
CA THR A 2 45.27 6.25 3.07
C THR A 2 43.88 5.85 3.55
N GLU A 3 42.94 6.80 3.44
CA GLU A 3 41.53 6.55 3.71
C GLU A 3 40.98 5.54 2.69
N LEU A 4 40.38 4.47 3.20
CA LEU A 4 39.54 3.58 2.40
C LEU A 4 38.19 4.27 2.19
N LEU A 5 37.92 4.65 0.94
CA LEU A 5 36.60 5.06 0.46
C LEU A 5 35.56 3.97 0.74
N PRO A 6 34.31 4.32 1.14
CA PRO A 6 33.27 3.32 1.35
C PRO A 6 32.78 2.75 0.02
N SER A 7 32.45 1.47 0.04
CA SER A 7 31.91 0.73 -1.09
C SER A 7 30.60 1.35 -1.58
N LYS A 8 30.40 1.41 -2.91
CA LYS A 8 29.20 1.97 -3.55
C LYS A 8 27.89 1.22 -3.21
N SER A 9 27.94 0.09 -2.51
CA SER A 9 26.74 -0.68 -2.12
C SER A 9 26.11 -0.24 -0.79
N ASP A 10 26.88 0.35 0.13
CA ASP A 10 26.36 0.71 1.47
C ASP A 10 25.79 2.13 1.54
N ILE A 11 26.09 2.97 0.53
CA ILE A 11 25.60 4.36 0.48
C ILE A 11 24.21 4.43 -0.17
N CYS A 12 23.91 3.54 -1.14
CA CYS A 12 22.58 3.51 -1.77
C CYS A 12 21.49 2.97 -0.85
N SER A 13 21.77 1.94 -0.04
CA SER A 13 20.79 1.38 0.90
C SER A 13 20.34 2.41 1.95
N ASN A 14 21.28 3.17 2.52
CA ASN A 14 20.97 4.16 3.54
C ASN A 14 20.21 5.39 3.01
N ALA A 15 20.45 5.80 1.76
CA ALA A 15 19.77 6.94 1.15
C ALA A 15 18.34 6.60 0.68
N GLU A 16 18.12 5.39 0.18
CA GLU A 16 16.80 4.89 -0.24
C GLU A 16 15.87 4.68 0.97
N ASP A 17 16.41 4.17 2.08
CA ASP A 17 15.67 4.03 3.34
C ASP A 17 15.25 5.42 3.87
N SER A 18 16.14 6.41 3.85
CA SER A 18 15.82 7.78 4.27
C SER A 18 14.76 8.46 3.40
N SER A 19 14.77 8.24 2.09
CA SER A 19 13.76 8.80 1.17
C SER A 19 12.39 8.15 1.37
N THR A 20 12.37 6.83 1.59
CA THR A 20 11.16 6.06 1.89
C THR A 20 10.53 6.51 3.21
N ASP A 21 11.33 6.73 4.24
CA ASP A 21 10.87 7.20 5.54
C ASP A 21 10.25 8.60 5.45
N MET A 22 10.85 9.52 4.70
CA MET A 22 10.28 10.85 4.49
C MET A 22 8.91 10.79 3.78
N LEU A 23 8.74 9.89 2.80
CA LEU A 23 7.46 9.69 2.13
C LEU A 23 6.38 9.18 3.09
N LEU A 24 6.75 8.28 4.01
CA LEU A 24 5.83 7.71 4.99
C LEU A 24 5.42 8.72 6.05
N VAL A 25 6.36 9.47 6.61
CA VAL A 25 6.09 10.54 7.58
C VAL A 25 5.18 11.61 6.97
N GLY A 26 5.47 12.02 5.74
CA GLY A 26 4.63 13.00 5.04
C GLY A 26 3.23 12.46 4.73
N PHE A 27 3.12 11.20 4.31
CA PHE A 27 1.81 10.58 4.05
C PHE A 27 0.98 10.37 5.32
N GLU A 28 1.60 10.01 6.43
CA GLU A 28 0.94 9.95 7.74
C GLU A 28 0.41 11.32 8.15
N SER A 29 1.26 12.34 8.07
CA SER A 29 0.90 13.73 8.37
C SER A 29 -0.27 14.22 7.52
N TYR A 30 -0.27 13.90 6.22
CA TYR A 30 -1.39 14.17 5.32
C TYR A 30 -2.70 13.52 5.79
N MET A 31 -2.65 12.24 6.16
CA MET A 31 -3.85 11.52 6.61
C MET A 31 -4.39 12.00 7.96
N VAL A 32 -3.51 12.46 8.86
CA VAL A 32 -3.89 13.03 10.15
C VAL A 32 -4.44 14.44 9.98
N ASN A 33 -3.65 15.34 9.39
CA ASN A 33 -3.90 16.77 9.45
C ASN A 33 -4.87 17.25 8.36
N GLU A 34 -4.80 16.66 7.16
CA GLU A 34 -5.65 17.09 6.04
C GLU A 34 -6.91 16.24 5.89
N GLN A 35 -6.84 14.93 6.18
CA GLN A 35 -7.98 14.03 6.01
C GLN A 35 -8.73 13.71 7.32
N GLY A 36 -8.14 13.99 8.50
CA GLY A 36 -8.78 13.72 9.79
C GLY A 36 -9.13 12.25 10.01
N LEU A 37 -8.32 11.32 9.50
CA LEU A 37 -8.65 9.89 9.54
C LEU A 37 -8.42 9.26 10.91
N SER A 38 -9.18 8.19 11.18
CA SER A 38 -8.97 7.36 12.37
C SER A 38 -7.62 6.64 12.34
N GLN A 39 -7.03 6.44 13.52
CA GLN A 39 -5.75 5.74 13.70
C GLN A 39 -5.75 4.32 13.12
N GLY A 40 -6.87 3.59 13.21
CA GLY A 40 -7.00 2.27 12.60
C GLY A 40 -6.90 2.30 11.06
N THR A 41 -7.48 3.32 10.43
CA THR A 41 -7.41 3.49 8.98
C THR A 41 -6.00 3.91 8.54
N ILE A 42 -5.38 4.83 9.28
CA ILE A 42 -4.00 5.27 9.05
C ILE A 42 -3.05 4.08 9.11
N ARG A 43 -3.09 3.29 10.19
CA ARG A 43 -2.25 2.11 10.37
C ARG A 43 -2.39 1.12 9.21
N GLY A 44 -3.63 0.84 8.79
CA GLY A 44 -3.89 -0.07 7.67
C GLY A 44 -3.31 0.43 6.34
N ARG A 45 -3.41 1.74 6.06
CA ARG A 45 -2.86 2.35 4.84
C ARG A 45 -1.33 2.42 4.89
N MET A 46 -0.77 2.87 6.02
CA MET A 46 0.69 2.93 6.24
C MET A 46 1.34 1.57 6.05
N PHE A 47 0.78 0.51 6.64
CA PHE A 47 1.27 -0.86 6.45
C PHE A 47 1.33 -1.25 4.97
N MET A 48 0.30 -0.90 4.19
CA MET A 48 0.25 -1.26 2.77
C MET A 48 1.21 -0.42 1.93
N ILE A 49 1.32 0.89 2.20
CA ILE A 49 2.21 1.79 1.46
C ILE A 49 3.68 1.51 1.77
N HIS A 50 4.04 1.22 3.03
CA HIS A 50 5.39 0.77 3.36
C HIS A 50 5.78 -0.49 2.56
N ARG A 51 4.87 -1.46 2.44
CA ARG A 51 5.10 -2.66 1.61
C ARG A 51 5.24 -2.35 0.13
N TYR A 52 4.51 -1.36 -0.37
CA TYR A 52 4.63 -0.90 -1.75
C TYR A 52 5.98 -0.23 -2.01
N LEU A 53 6.40 0.69 -1.14
CA LEU A 53 7.68 1.39 -1.26
C LEU A 53 8.85 0.41 -1.17
N LYS A 54 8.80 -0.53 -0.22
CA LYS A 54 9.79 -1.61 -0.13
C LYS A 54 9.86 -2.45 -1.41
N ALA A 55 8.71 -2.81 -1.99
CA ALA A 55 8.70 -3.53 -3.26
C ALA A 55 9.25 -2.69 -4.42
N CYS A 56 9.05 -1.36 -4.41
CA CYS A 56 9.65 -0.48 -5.41
C CYS A 56 11.18 -0.47 -5.29
N ALA A 57 11.71 -0.29 -4.07
CA ALA A 57 13.15 -0.33 -3.80
C ALA A 57 13.77 -1.67 -4.23
N GLU A 58 13.16 -2.80 -3.82
CA GLU A 58 13.63 -4.15 -4.19
C GLU A 58 13.67 -4.41 -5.71
N ASN A 59 12.87 -3.68 -6.50
CA ASN A 59 12.81 -3.81 -7.96
C ASN A 59 13.45 -2.61 -8.69
N ALA A 60 14.22 -1.77 -7.99
CA ALA A 60 14.87 -0.57 -8.52
C ALA A 60 13.89 0.40 -9.23
N ILE A 61 12.65 0.46 -8.77
CA ILE A 61 11.63 1.39 -9.27
C ILE A 61 11.86 2.74 -8.59
N ILE A 62 12.33 3.71 -9.38
CA ILE A 62 12.65 5.05 -8.90
C ILE A 62 11.38 5.90 -8.71
N ASP A 63 10.46 5.86 -9.69
CA ASP A 63 9.22 6.64 -9.62
C ASP A 63 8.07 5.83 -8.98
N VAL A 64 7.96 5.99 -7.67
CA VAL A 64 6.91 5.39 -6.84
C VAL A 64 5.51 5.99 -7.08
N PHE A 65 5.38 7.07 -7.83
CA PHE A 65 4.09 7.64 -8.24
C PHE A 65 3.71 7.33 -9.70
N SER A 66 4.44 6.42 -10.35
CA SER A 66 4.09 5.94 -11.69
C SER A 66 2.94 4.93 -11.66
N SER A 67 2.12 4.92 -12.71
CA SER A 67 1.10 3.89 -12.91
C SER A 67 1.72 2.50 -13.09
N TYR A 68 2.88 2.44 -13.74
CA TYR A 68 3.65 1.20 -13.93
C TYR A 68 4.00 0.54 -12.60
N ALA A 69 4.60 1.28 -11.67
CA ALA A 69 4.96 0.76 -10.35
C ALA A 69 3.75 0.19 -9.59
N ALA A 70 2.64 0.92 -9.59
CA ALA A 70 1.40 0.49 -8.96
C ALA A 70 0.81 -0.77 -9.63
N GLU A 71 0.82 -0.85 -10.96
CA GLU A 71 0.35 -2.02 -11.70
C GLU A 71 1.22 -3.26 -11.46
N GLU A 72 2.55 -3.12 -11.45
CA GLU A 72 3.47 -4.21 -11.16
C GLU A 72 3.29 -4.73 -9.73
N PHE A 73 3.11 -3.83 -8.75
CA PHE A 73 2.81 -4.23 -7.39
C PHE A 73 1.48 -4.99 -7.26
N LEU A 74 0.43 -4.52 -7.94
CA LEU A 74 -0.86 -5.23 -7.96
C LEU A 74 -0.76 -6.60 -8.66
N LYS A 75 -0.01 -6.70 -9.76
CA LYS A 75 0.28 -7.98 -10.45
C LYS A 75 1.04 -8.93 -9.53
N PHE A 76 2.06 -8.45 -8.82
CA PHE A 76 2.81 -9.22 -7.85
C PHE A 76 1.90 -9.77 -6.73
N LEU A 77 1.07 -8.93 -6.12
CA LEU A 77 0.17 -9.37 -5.06
C LEU A 77 -0.85 -10.41 -5.56
N ARG A 78 -1.37 -10.23 -6.77
CA ARG A 78 -2.30 -11.18 -7.40
C ARG A 78 -1.63 -12.52 -7.71
N LEU A 79 -0.51 -12.48 -8.43
CA LEU A 79 0.12 -13.67 -9.00
C LEU A 79 1.03 -14.39 -8.00
N LYS A 80 1.75 -13.68 -7.14
CA LYS A 80 2.73 -14.28 -6.22
C LYS A 80 2.20 -14.42 -4.80
N LYS A 81 1.40 -13.47 -4.32
CA LYS A 81 0.83 -13.50 -2.95
C LYS A 81 -0.62 -13.98 -2.88
N ARG A 82 -1.24 -14.28 -4.03
CA ARG A 82 -2.60 -14.85 -4.15
C ARG A 82 -3.66 -14.02 -3.42
N TYR A 83 -3.51 -12.70 -3.47
CA TYR A 83 -4.48 -11.80 -2.87
C TYR A 83 -5.85 -11.97 -3.52
N SER A 84 -6.89 -12.04 -2.68
CA SER A 84 -8.27 -12.05 -3.14
C SER A 84 -8.61 -10.76 -3.88
N ARG A 85 -9.69 -10.74 -4.67
CA ARG A 85 -10.18 -9.52 -5.33
C ARG A 85 -10.48 -8.40 -4.32
N ARG A 86 -11.02 -8.75 -3.14
CA ARG A 86 -11.30 -7.80 -2.06
C ARG A 86 -10.01 -7.22 -1.47
N SER A 87 -9.00 -8.06 -1.26
CA SER A 87 -7.68 -7.61 -0.80
C SER A 87 -7.01 -6.69 -1.82
N LEU A 88 -7.08 -7.02 -3.12
CA LEU A 88 -6.56 -6.16 -4.19
C LEU A 88 -7.32 -4.83 -4.28
N GLN A 89 -8.64 -4.83 -4.10
CA GLN A 89 -9.43 -3.58 -4.04
C GLN A 89 -8.95 -2.69 -2.88
N TYR A 90 -8.72 -3.27 -1.70
CA TYR A 90 -8.17 -2.53 -0.56
C TYR A 90 -6.77 -1.97 -0.86
N VAL A 91 -5.90 -2.74 -1.53
CA VAL A 91 -4.58 -2.26 -1.96
C VAL A 91 -4.72 -1.09 -2.93
N THR A 92 -5.58 -1.20 -3.95
CA THR A 92 -5.83 -0.11 -4.90
C THR A 92 -6.35 1.15 -4.18
N TYR A 93 -7.20 0.99 -3.18
CA TYR A 93 -7.67 2.12 -2.35
C TYR A 93 -6.51 2.81 -1.60
N CYS A 94 -5.61 2.02 -0.99
CA CYS A 94 -4.42 2.56 -0.32
C CYS A 94 -3.51 3.30 -1.31
N LEU A 95 -3.24 2.71 -2.49
CA LEU A 95 -2.44 3.34 -3.54
C LEU A 95 -3.06 4.65 -4.03
N ARG A 96 -4.38 4.69 -4.26
CA ARG A 96 -5.06 5.93 -4.65
C ARG A 96 -4.96 7.00 -3.58
N ALA A 97 -5.04 6.65 -2.30
CA ALA A 97 -4.84 7.61 -1.21
C ALA A 97 -3.40 8.16 -1.20
N PHE A 98 -2.40 7.31 -1.39
CA PHE A 98 -1.00 7.73 -1.48
C PHE A 98 -0.72 8.60 -2.71
N PHE A 99 -1.33 8.29 -3.85
CA PHE A 99 -1.15 9.09 -5.07
C PHE A 99 -1.85 10.45 -4.95
N ARG A 100 -2.95 10.55 -4.18
CA ARG A 100 -3.56 11.86 -3.85
C ARG A 100 -2.63 12.72 -3.00
N TYR A 101 -1.93 12.11 -2.05
CA TYR A 101 -0.86 12.79 -1.30
C TYR A 101 0.29 13.21 -2.24
N GLY A 102 0.75 12.34 -3.13
CA GLY A 102 1.75 12.69 -4.15
C GLY A 102 1.31 13.89 -4.99
N ALA A 103 0.04 13.94 -5.40
CA ALA A 103 -0.52 15.04 -6.16
C ALA A 103 -0.64 16.34 -5.34
N SER A 104 -1.00 16.28 -4.05
CA SER A 104 -1.04 17.48 -3.19
C SER A 104 0.36 18.05 -2.94
N CYS A 105 1.38 17.20 -2.94
CA CYS A 105 2.79 17.61 -2.90
C CYS A 105 3.39 17.98 -4.28
N GLY A 106 2.59 17.99 -5.36
CA GLY A 106 3.07 18.31 -6.71
C GLY A 106 3.97 17.23 -7.36
N ARG A 107 4.04 16.02 -6.79
CA ARG A 107 4.90 14.92 -7.26
C ARG A 107 4.28 14.06 -8.36
N CYS A 108 2.96 14.10 -8.53
CA CYS A 108 2.29 13.39 -9.63
C CYS A 108 1.02 14.09 -10.12
N ASN A 109 0.58 13.74 -11.32
CA ASN A 109 -0.63 14.31 -11.89
C ASN A 109 -1.87 13.71 -11.21
N LYS A 110 -2.80 14.57 -10.78
CA LYS A 110 -4.08 14.18 -10.17
C LYS A 110 -4.88 13.20 -11.03
N LEU A 111 -4.80 13.28 -12.36
CA LEU A 111 -5.47 12.36 -13.29
C LEU A 111 -4.97 10.91 -13.15
N LEU A 112 -3.71 10.72 -12.76
CA LEU A 112 -3.10 9.40 -12.61
C LEU A 112 -3.74 8.61 -11.45
N VAL A 113 -4.23 9.31 -10.42
CA VAL A 113 -5.02 8.74 -9.32
C VAL A 113 -6.24 7.99 -9.84
N ASP A 114 -6.88 8.51 -10.88
CA ASP A 114 -8.12 7.95 -11.42
C ASP A 114 -7.89 6.85 -12.45
N CYS A 115 -6.70 6.81 -13.05
CA CYS A 115 -6.27 5.75 -13.96
C CYS A 115 -6.03 4.40 -13.27
N LEU A 116 -5.78 4.37 -11.96
CA LEU A 116 -5.63 3.13 -11.18
C LEU A 116 -6.98 2.38 -11.10
N ARG A 117 -7.20 1.49 -12.08
CA ARG A 117 -8.42 0.68 -12.18
C ARG A 117 -8.56 -0.23 -10.97
N SER A 118 -9.66 -0.07 -10.23
CA SER A 118 -9.99 -0.98 -9.13
C SER A 118 -10.35 -2.37 -9.67
N THR A 119 -9.94 -3.41 -8.94
CA THR A 119 -10.44 -4.76 -9.18
C THR A 119 -11.97 -4.74 -8.97
N ARG A 120 -12.73 -5.26 -9.93
CA ARG A 120 -14.19 -5.39 -9.80
C ARG A 120 -14.52 -6.38 -8.67
N VAL A 121 -15.29 -5.93 -7.67
CA VAL A 121 -15.82 -6.77 -6.58
C VAL A 121 -17.33 -6.76 -6.68
N TYR A 122 -17.95 -7.94 -6.68
CA TYR A 122 -19.40 -8.08 -6.73
C TYR A 122 -20.00 -7.89 -5.32
N SER A 123 -21.15 -7.22 -5.23
CA SER A 123 -21.77 -6.77 -3.97
C SER A 123 -22.01 -7.87 -2.95
N LEU A 124 -22.23 -9.12 -3.39
CA LEU A 124 -22.52 -10.27 -2.53
C LEU A 124 -21.35 -11.26 -2.38
N ALA A 125 -20.16 -10.95 -2.90
CA ALA A 125 -19.04 -11.88 -2.89
C ALA A 125 -18.51 -12.23 -1.49
N SER A 126 -18.94 -11.50 -0.46
CA SER A 126 -18.46 -11.67 0.91
C SER A 126 -19.57 -11.90 1.92
N VAL A 127 -20.81 -12.12 1.49
CA VAL A 127 -21.89 -12.40 2.44
C VAL A 127 -21.66 -13.81 2.96
N PRO A 128 -21.32 -13.98 4.25
CA PRO A 128 -21.23 -15.32 4.80
C PRO A 128 -22.63 -15.91 4.83
N THR A 129 -22.74 -17.18 4.46
CA THR A 129 -23.94 -17.96 4.79
C THR A 129 -23.98 -18.04 6.32
N GLY A 130 -25.08 -17.62 6.94
CA GLY A 130 -25.23 -17.68 8.40
C GLY A 130 -24.99 -19.11 8.92
N PRO A 131 -24.47 -19.27 10.14
CA PRO A 131 -24.27 -20.59 10.72
C PRO A 131 -25.60 -21.33 10.86
N ASN A 132 -25.59 -22.66 10.73
CA ASN A 132 -26.79 -23.46 10.95
C ASN A 132 -27.17 -23.38 12.43
N TRP A 133 -28.47 -23.44 12.74
CA TRP A 133 -28.97 -23.43 14.13
C TRP A 133 -28.37 -24.57 14.97
N SER A 134 -28.08 -25.71 14.35
CA SER A 134 -27.36 -26.81 14.99
C SER A 134 -25.96 -26.42 15.45
N ASP A 135 -25.22 -25.67 14.63
CA ASP A 135 -23.87 -25.20 14.96
C ASP A 135 -23.91 -24.15 16.07
N VAL A 136 -24.88 -23.24 16.01
CA VAL A 136 -25.13 -22.26 17.08
C VAL A 136 -25.45 -22.97 18.39
N ARG A 137 -26.33 -23.97 18.37
CA ARG A 137 -26.73 -24.72 19.57
C ARG A 137 -25.54 -25.47 20.18
N ARG A 138 -24.69 -26.10 19.36
CA ARG A 138 -23.47 -26.76 19.85
C ARG A 138 -22.54 -25.77 20.56
N LEU A 139 -22.35 -24.58 19.99
CA LEU A 139 -21.37 -23.59 20.46
C LEU A 139 -21.78 -22.89 21.77
N ILE A 140 -23.08 -22.82 22.07
CA ILE A 140 -23.60 -22.20 23.31
C ILE A 140 -23.92 -23.20 24.42
N SER A 141 -23.81 -24.50 24.13
CA SER A 141 -24.05 -25.58 25.09
C SER A 141 -22.76 -26.19 25.66
N GLU A 142 -21.60 -25.66 25.27
CA GLU A 142 -20.28 -25.86 25.91
C GLU A 142 -20.08 -24.82 27.03
#